data_AF-A0A3L7V4S8-F1
#
_entry.id   AF-A0A3L7V4S8-F1
#
_cell.length_a   1.000
_cell.length_b   1.000
_cell.length_c   1.000
_cell.angle_alpha   90.00
_cell.angle_beta   90.00
_cell.angle_gamma   90.00
#
_symmetry.space_group_name_H-M   'P 1'
#
loop_
_entity.id
_entity.type
_entity.pdbx_description
1 polymer ?
#
loop_
_entity_poly.entity_id
_entity_poly.type
_entity_poly.pdbx_seq_one_letter_code
_entity_poly.pdbx_strand_id
1 'polypeptide(L)'
;LSFNFVVYKYRYSSSGTEVWKSGRLLRLANEADYNGDKYVVQASAQQQDLAIEVNGESQRTAADVWVTSYWREPEPHKVGQKLALFEADKGRKLSGTLQRVGKEQLALEKKLVNATRYQIRGDVEVDLWYDEDQRLMRQHTVESGHRALLELTQITRTP
;
A
#
# COMPACT_ATOMS: atom_id res chain seq x y z
N LEU A 1 -10.29 -28.46 32.25
CA LEU A 1 -9.20 -27.47 32.25
C LEU A 1 -9.07 -26.94 30.83
N SER A 2 -9.43 -25.67 30.61
CA SER A 2 -9.25 -25.01 29.31
C SER A 2 -8.06 -24.07 29.42
N PHE A 3 -7.00 -24.35 28.69
CA PHE A 3 -5.84 -23.46 28.62
C PHE A 3 -5.95 -22.62 27.35
N ASN A 4 -6.26 -21.33 27.50
CA ASN A 4 -6.06 -20.34 26.45
C ASN A 4 -4.64 -19.79 26.62
N PHE A 5 -3.67 -20.29 25.84
CA PHE A 5 -2.32 -19.72 25.81
C PHE A 5 -2.01 -19.22 24.42
N VAL A 6 -1.47 -18.00 24.34
CA VAL A 6 -0.94 -17.41 23.12
C VAL A 6 0.41 -18.07 22.85
N VAL A 7 0.47 -18.93 21.84
CA VAL A 7 1.69 -19.68 21.49
C VAL A 7 2.68 -18.80 20.70
N TYR A 8 2.19 -17.75 20.06
CA TYR A 8 3.00 -16.89 19.19
C TYR A 8 2.40 -15.48 19.11
N LYS A 9 3.26 -14.47 19.24
CA LYS A 9 2.90 -13.07 19.02
C LYS A 9 3.70 -12.58 17.82
N TYR A 10 3.00 -12.23 16.75
CA TYR A 10 3.59 -11.59 15.59
C TYR A 10 3.53 -10.07 15.76
N ARG A 11 4.64 -9.38 15.51
CA ARG A 11 4.69 -7.91 15.47
C ARG A 11 5.16 -7.44 14.10
N TYR A 12 4.38 -6.54 13.52
CA TYR A 12 4.74 -5.80 12.32
C TYR A 12 4.81 -4.30 12.65
N SER A 13 5.81 -3.61 12.10
CA SER A 13 5.85 -2.14 12.07
C SER A 13 6.48 -1.66 10.78
N SER A 14 5.92 -0.61 10.20
CA SER A 14 6.48 0.08 9.03
C SER A 14 6.35 1.59 9.24
N SER A 15 7.38 2.33 8.85
CA SER A 15 7.45 3.79 8.94
C SER A 15 8.22 4.33 7.75
N GLY A 16 7.67 5.33 7.08
CA GLY A 16 8.32 5.89 5.90
C GLY A 16 7.73 7.18 5.41
N THR A 17 8.36 7.72 4.37
CA THR A 17 7.94 8.94 3.68
C THR A 17 7.94 8.70 2.19
N GLU A 18 6.94 9.26 1.52
CA GLU A 18 6.85 9.28 0.08
C GLU A 18 6.65 10.69 -0.45
N VAL A 19 7.39 11.04 -1.51
CA VAL A 19 7.31 12.34 -2.18
C VAL A 19 6.78 12.11 -3.59
N TRP A 20 5.68 12.79 -3.93
CA TRP A 20 5.00 12.64 -5.21
C TRP A 20 4.88 13.96 -5.94
N LYS A 21 4.93 13.91 -7.27
CA LYS A 21 4.65 15.04 -8.14
C LYS A 21 3.92 14.55 -9.39
N SER A 22 2.75 15.13 -9.66
CA SER A 22 1.97 14.84 -10.89
C SER A 22 1.79 13.34 -11.15
N GLY A 23 1.34 12.58 -10.14
CA GLY A 23 1.10 11.13 -10.27
C GLY A 23 2.35 10.24 -10.21
N ARG A 24 3.55 10.83 -10.24
CA ARG A 24 4.82 10.09 -10.21
C ARG A 24 5.46 10.11 -8.83
N LEU A 25 5.91 8.94 -8.37
CA LEU A 25 6.75 8.81 -7.17
C LEU A 25 8.13 9.38 -7.47
N LEU A 26 8.54 10.39 -6.70
CA LEU A 26 9.87 10.99 -6.80
C LEU A 26 10.85 10.37 -5.80
N ARG A 27 10.37 10.10 -4.58
CA ARG A 27 11.18 9.51 -3.52
C ARG A 27 10.33 8.62 -2.61
N LEU A 28 10.89 7.50 -2.20
CA LEU A 28 10.41 6.66 -1.09
C LEU A 28 11.57 6.43 -0.14
N ALA A 29 11.30 6.48 1.16
CA ALA A 29 12.18 5.96 2.19
C ALA A 29 11.30 5.27 3.23
N ASN A 30 11.49 3.98 3.45
CA ASN A 30 10.69 3.18 4.37
C ASN A 30 11.58 2.21 5.15
N GLU A 31 11.27 2.05 6.43
CA GLU A 31 11.81 1.00 7.29
C GLU A 31 10.67 0.13 7.79
N ALA A 32 10.78 -1.17 7.59
CA ALA A 32 9.81 -2.17 8.03
C ALA A 32 10.48 -3.27 8.87
N ASP A 33 9.77 -3.76 9.88
CA ASP A 33 10.17 -4.86 10.76
C ASP A 33 9.05 -5.90 10.78
N TYR A 34 9.33 -7.07 10.20
CA TYR A 34 8.47 -8.24 10.15
C TYR A 34 8.92 -9.23 11.22
N ASN A 35 8.60 -8.94 12.49
CA ASN A 35 8.90 -9.81 13.62
C ASN A 35 10.40 -10.15 13.78
N GLY A 36 11.26 -9.16 13.57
CA GLY A 36 12.72 -9.27 13.61
C GLY A 36 13.37 -9.19 12.23
N ASP A 37 12.63 -9.51 11.16
CA ASP A 37 13.12 -9.42 9.79
C ASP A 37 12.97 -7.97 9.27
N LYS A 38 14.09 -7.25 9.27
CA LYS A 38 14.13 -5.82 8.94
C LYS A 38 14.42 -5.56 7.46
N TYR A 39 13.74 -4.55 6.93
CA TYR A 39 13.90 -4.07 5.57
C TYR A 39 14.03 -2.55 5.57
N VAL A 40 14.99 -2.05 4.81
CA VAL A 40 15.16 -0.63 4.50
C VAL A 40 15.01 -0.49 3.00
N VAL A 41 13.97 0.22 2.57
CA VAL A 41 13.64 0.42 1.17
C VAL A 41 13.75 1.90 0.83
N GLN A 42 14.58 2.22 -0.14
CA GLN A 42 14.73 3.56 -0.68
C GLN A 42 14.46 3.55 -2.17
N ALA A 43 13.77 4.57 -2.67
CA ALA A 43 13.59 4.76 -4.10
C ALA A 43 13.76 6.22 -4.51
N SER A 44 14.31 6.45 -5.70
CA SER A 44 14.51 7.78 -6.28
C SER A 44 14.20 7.78 -7.77
N ALA A 45 13.38 8.72 -8.20
CA ALA A 45 13.05 8.88 -9.61
C ALA A 45 14.27 9.30 -10.42
N GLN A 46 14.51 8.59 -11.51
CA GLN A 46 15.49 8.96 -12.55
C GLN A 46 14.74 9.51 -13.77
N GLN A 47 15.41 9.76 -14.88
CA GLN A 47 14.73 10.27 -16.07
C GLN A 47 13.69 9.28 -16.63
N GLN A 48 14.05 8.00 -16.75
CA GLN A 48 13.26 6.97 -17.43
C GLN A 48 12.71 5.87 -16.51
N ASP A 49 13.23 5.77 -15.29
CA ASP A 49 12.89 4.68 -14.37
C ASP A 49 12.85 5.19 -12.91
N LEU A 50 12.61 4.24 -12.00
CA LEU A 50 12.76 4.43 -10.57
C LEU A 50 13.91 3.54 -10.10
N ALA A 51 14.97 4.17 -9.59
CA ALA A 51 16.09 3.48 -8.96
C ALA A 51 15.72 3.16 -7.51
N ILE A 52 15.96 1.92 -7.11
CA ILE A 52 15.56 1.38 -5.80
C ILE A 52 16.78 0.74 -5.15
N GLU A 53 16.88 0.89 -3.84
CA GLU A 53 17.79 0.16 -2.98
C GLU A 53 16.99 -0.56 -1.89
N VAL A 54 17.24 -1.85 -1.69
CA VAL A 54 16.64 -2.67 -0.63
C VAL A 54 17.77 -3.30 0.16
N ASN A 55 17.94 -2.93 1.43
CA ASN A 55 19.02 -3.45 2.28
C ASN A 55 20.42 -3.35 1.62
N GLY A 56 20.68 -2.29 0.84
CA GLY A 56 21.93 -2.08 0.10
C GLY A 56 21.98 -2.70 -1.29
N GLU A 57 21.00 -3.53 -1.67
CA GLU A 57 20.92 -4.13 -3.00
C GLU A 57 20.14 -3.25 -3.97
N SER A 58 20.77 -2.94 -5.11
CA SER A 58 20.20 -2.06 -6.14
C SER A 58 19.30 -2.80 -7.12
N GLN A 59 18.17 -2.19 -7.46
CA GLN A 59 17.27 -2.62 -8.52
C GLN A 59 16.59 -1.44 -9.21
N ARG A 60 15.94 -1.68 -10.34
CA ARG A 60 15.21 -0.67 -11.12
C ARG A 60 13.82 -1.16 -11.48
N THR A 61 12.84 -0.27 -11.52
CA THR A 61 11.49 -0.57 -12.00
C THR A 61 10.96 0.57 -12.87
N ALA A 62 9.79 0.38 -13.48
CA ALA A 62 9.17 1.38 -14.33
C ALA A 62 8.95 2.69 -13.57
N ALA A 63 9.10 3.82 -14.28
CA ALA A 63 8.96 5.16 -13.69
C ALA A 63 7.57 5.46 -13.12
N ASP A 64 6.54 4.77 -13.62
CA ASP A 64 5.12 4.93 -13.30
C ASP A 64 4.60 3.81 -12.38
N VAL A 65 5.49 3.01 -11.78
CA VAL A 65 5.16 1.97 -10.81
C VAL A 65 4.30 2.54 -9.68
N TRP A 66 3.33 1.75 -9.21
CA TRP A 66 2.52 2.13 -8.04
C TRP A 66 3.00 1.39 -6.80
N VAL A 67 3.01 2.07 -5.66
CA VAL A 67 3.59 1.56 -4.41
C VAL A 67 2.51 0.90 -3.57
N THR A 68 2.81 -0.24 -2.95
CA THR A 68 1.84 -1.03 -2.15
C THR A 68 1.45 -0.42 -0.80
N SER A 69 1.94 0.79 -0.50
CA SER A 69 1.38 1.61 0.58
C SER A 69 -0.02 2.12 0.24
N TYR A 70 -0.35 2.20 -1.06
CA TYR A 70 -1.65 2.56 -1.62
C TYR A 70 -2.28 3.88 -1.13
N TRP A 71 -1.56 4.74 -0.41
CA TRP A 71 -2.15 5.93 0.21
C TRP A 71 -2.64 6.98 -0.80
N ARG A 72 -2.19 6.89 -2.06
CA ARG A 72 -2.67 7.69 -3.19
C ARG A 72 -3.76 6.93 -3.94
N GLU A 73 -4.89 7.58 -4.21
CA GLU A 73 -5.87 7.04 -5.16
C GLU A 73 -5.22 6.83 -6.54
N PRO A 74 -5.50 5.72 -7.24
CA PRO A 74 -4.93 5.47 -8.57
C PRO A 74 -5.44 6.47 -9.61
N GLU A 75 -4.58 6.80 -10.56
CA GLU A 75 -4.97 7.66 -11.68
C GLU A 75 -5.99 6.96 -12.60
N PRO A 76 -7.03 7.67 -13.10
CA PRO A 76 -8.11 7.03 -13.86
C PRO A 76 -7.67 6.21 -15.07
N HIS A 77 -6.58 6.60 -15.75
CA HIS A 77 -6.06 5.90 -16.92
C HIS A 77 -5.45 4.53 -16.60
N LYS A 78 -5.17 4.22 -15.33
CA LYS A 78 -4.64 2.92 -14.88
C LYS A 78 -5.75 1.88 -14.70
N VAL A 79 -7.01 2.29 -14.62
CA VAL A 79 -8.15 1.37 -14.48
C VAL A 79 -8.31 0.53 -15.74
N GLY A 80 -8.49 -0.78 -15.57
CA GLY A 80 -8.60 -1.75 -16.65
C GLY A 80 -7.26 -2.19 -17.25
N GLN A 81 -6.14 -1.61 -16.79
CA GLN A 81 -4.81 -1.90 -17.32
C GLN A 81 -4.01 -2.84 -16.41
N LYS A 82 -3.00 -3.49 -16.99
CA LYS A 82 -1.96 -4.16 -16.22
C LYS A 82 -1.14 -3.09 -15.49
N LEU A 83 -0.88 -3.34 -14.22
CA LEU A 83 -0.22 -2.43 -13.32
C LEU A 83 1.08 -3.04 -12.82
N ALA A 84 2.18 -2.29 -12.97
CA ALA A 84 3.41 -2.56 -12.26
C ALA A 84 3.28 -2.04 -10.82
N LEU A 85 3.59 -2.90 -9.86
CA LEU A 85 3.56 -2.61 -8.44
C LEU A 85 4.95 -2.76 -7.84
N PHE A 86 5.22 -1.98 -6.79
CA PHE A 86 6.44 -2.09 -6.01
C PHE A 86 6.09 -2.10 -4.52
N GLU A 87 6.57 -3.12 -3.81
CA GLU A 87 6.27 -3.27 -2.40
C GLU A 87 7.05 -2.27 -1.56
N ALA A 88 6.34 -1.38 -0.86
CA ALA A 88 6.95 -0.31 -0.07
C ALA A 88 7.90 -0.84 1.01
N ASP A 89 7.54 -1.99 1.60
CA ASP A 89 8.15 -2.49 2.82
C ASP A 89 9.30 -3.46 2.55
N LYS A 90 9.19 -4.33 1.54
CA LYS A 90 10.22 -5.35 1.22
C LYS A 90 10.91 -5.13 -0.13
N GLY A 91 10.42 -4.19 -0.93
CA GLY A 91 10.98 -3.86 -2.23
C GLY A 91 10.87 -4.97 -3.29
N ARG A 92 9.83 -5.80 -3.23
CA ARG A 92 9.51 -6.74 -4.31
C ARG A 92 8.83 -6.02 -5.48
N LYS A 93 9.16 -6.41 -6.71
CA LYS A 93 8.39 -6.04 -7.90
C LYS A 93 7.21 -6.99 -8.03
N LEU A 94 6.03 -6.42 -8.20
CA LEU A 94 4.77 -7.12 -8.25
C LEU A 94 3.99 -6.64 -9.48
N SER A 95 2.95 -7.38 -9.83
CA SER A 95 2.05 -7.00 -10.91
C SER A 95 0.60 -7.33 -10.57
N GLY A 96 -0.31 -6.56 -11.15
CA GLY A 96 -1.73 -6.81 -11.01
C GLY A 96 -2.54 -6.14 -12.09
N THR A 97 -3.86 -6.24 -11.97
CA THR A 97 -4.83 -5.52 -12.79
C THR A 97 -5.72 -4.72 -11.87
N LEU A 98 -5.82 -3.41 -12.12
CA LEU A 98 -6.66 -2.50 -11.34
C LEU A 98 -8.06 -2.43 -11.95
N GLN A 99 -9.08 -2.59 -11.12
CA GLN A 99 -10.48 -2.42 -11.50
C GLN A 99 -11.17 -1.44 -10.55
N ARG A 100 -11.98 -0.55 -11.11
CA ARG A 100 -12.89 0.29 -10.31
C ARG A 100 -14.18 -0.48 -10.09
N VAL A 101 -14.54 -0.72 -8.84
CA VAL A 101 -15.74 -1.51 -8.48
C VAL A 101 -16.97 -0.62 -8.42
N GLY A 102 -16.90 0.52 -7.73
CA GLY A 102 -18.05 1.41 -7.59
C GLY A 102 -17.96 2.33 -6.37
N LYS A 103 -19.01 3.13 -6.16
CA LYS A 103 -19.17 3.90 -4.92
C LYS A 103 -19.90 3.05 -3.89
N GLU A 104 -19.44 3.12 -2.64
CA GLU A 104 -20.00 2.40 -1.50
C GLU A 104 -20.00 3.33 -0.28
N GLN A 105 -20.90 3.08 0.67
CA GLN A 105 -20.88 3.75 1.96
C GLN A 105 -20.23 2.84 3.00
N LEU A 106 -19.15 3.31 3.60
CA LEU A 106 -18.43 2.61 4.65
C LEU A 106 -18.89 3.07 6.02
N ALA A 107 -19.22 2.14 6.90
CA ALA A 107 -19.28 2.40 8.33
C ALA A 107 -17.86 2.27 8.91
N LEU A 108 -17.26 3.40 9.29
CA LEU A 108 -15.96 3.49 9.96
C LEU A 108 -16.17 4.12 11.33
N GLU A 109 -15.88 3.35 12.38
CA GLU A 109 -16.19 3.70 13.77
C GLU A 109 -17.63 4.23 13.95
N LYS A 110 -17.79 5.55 14.14
CA LYS A 110 -19.08 6.25 14.36
C LYS A 110 -19.52 7.11 13.17
N LYS A 111 -18.90 6.96 12.00
CA LYS A 111 -19.19 7.78 10.81
C LYS A 111 -19.47 6.91 9.60
N LEU A 112 -20.40 7.39 8.77
CA LEU A 112 -20.62 6.87 7.43
C LEU A 112 -19.79 7.70 6.46
N VAL A 113 -18.97 7.05 5.65
CA VAL A 113 -18.08 7.68 4.68
C VAL A 113 -18.42 7.15 3.30
N ASN A 114 -18.74 8.05 2.36
CA ASN A 114 -18.86 7.68 0.95
C ASN A 114 -17.45 7.46 0.39
N ALA A 115 -17.22 6.30 -0.22
CA ALA A 115 -15.93 5.95 -0.79
C ALA A 115 -16.08 5.28 -2.16
N THR A 116 -15.07 5.41 -3.01
CA THR A 116 -14.92 4.62 -4.22
C THR A 116 -14.07 3.40 -3.92
N ARG A 117 -14.59 2.22 -4.21
CA ARG A 117 -13.87 0.95 -4.13
C ARG A 117 -13.10 0.66 -5.42
N TYR A 118 -11.85 0.26 -5.25
CA TYR A 118 -11.00 -0.32 -6.26
C TYR A 118 -10.54 -1.71 -5.84
N GLN A 119 -10.16 -2.51 -6.84
CA GLN A 119 -9.69 -3.87 -6.66
C GLN A 119 -8.44 -4.09 -7.48
N ILE A 120 -7.44 -4.76 -6.89
CA ILE A 120 -6.27 -5.24 -7.61
C ILE A 120 -6.17 -6.75 -7.47
N ARG A 121 -5.97 -7.43 -8.60
CA ARG A 121 -5.77 -8.90 -8.65
C ARG A 121 -4.53 -9.23 -9.50
N GLY A 122 -3.78 -10.26 -9.10
CA GLY A 122 -2.53 -10.68 -9.73
C GLY A 122 -1.60 -11.27 -8.67
N ASP A 123 -0.38 -10.73 -8.57
CA ASP A 123 0.57 -11.08 -7.50
C ASP A 123 0.09 -10.59 -6.12
N VAL A 124 -0.87 -9.66 -6.10
CA VAL A 124 -1.56 -9.17 -4.90
C VAL A 124 -3.06 -9.37 -5.03
N GLU A 125 -3.72 -9.60 -3.89
CA GLU A 125 -5.16 -9.57 -3.75
C GLU A 125 -5.53 -8.48 -2.74
N VAL A 126 -5.93 -7.31 -3.25
CA VAL A 126 -6.27 -6.16 -2.41
C VAL A 126 -7.54 -5.46 -2.89
N ASP A 127 -8.36 -5.02 -1.95
CA ASP A 127 -9.45 -4.08 -2.16
C ASP A 127 -9.13 -2.78 -1.39
N LEU A 128 -9.36 -1.65 -2.03
CA LEU A 128 -8.99 -0.31 -1.56
C LEU A 128 -10.20 0.61 -1.64
N TRP A 129 -10.43 1.43 -0.62
CA TRP A 129 -11.51 2.40 -0.60
C TRP A 129 -10.97 3.80 -0.35
N TYR A 130 -11.29 4.73 -1.25
CA TYR A 130 -10.88 6.13 -1.14
C TYR A 130 -12.09 7.04 -0.95
N ASP A 131 -12.01 8.00 -0.03
CA ASP A 131 -13.05 9.03 0.13
C ASP A 131 -13.06 10.03 -1.04
N GLU A 132 -13.99 10.99 -1.01
CA GLU A 132 -14.09 12.05 -2.02
C GLU A 132 -12.89 13.01 -2.02
N ASP A 133 -12.11 13.05 -0.93
CA ASP A 133 -10.85 13.78 -0.81
C ASP A 133 -9.64 12.93 -1.23
N GLN A 134 -9.87 11.77 -1.86
CA GLN A 134 -8.85 10.82 -2.36
C GLN A 134 -7.99 10.19 -1.26
N ARG A 135 -8.49 10.12 -0.03
CA ARG A 135 -7.80 9.52 1.12
C ARG A 135 -8.12 8.05 1.21
N LEU A 136 -7.11 7.22 1.42
CA LEU A 136 -7.31 5.80 1.70
C LEU A 136 -8.03 5.62 3.05
N MET A 137 -9.25 5.12 3.01
CA MET A 137 -10.10 4.93 4.19
C MET A 137 -10.07 3.50 4.71
N ARG A 138 -9.95 2.53 3.82
CA ARG A 138 -9.91 1.10 4.14
C ARG A 138 -9.06 0.37 3.12
N GLN A 139 -8.34 -0.65 3.59
CA GLN A 139 -7.63 -1.61 2.78
C GLN A 139 -7.93 -3.02 3.30
N HIS A 140 -8.27 -3.93 2.40
CA HIS A 140 -8.42 -5.34 2.69
C HIS A 140 -7.43 -6.12 1.83
N THR A 141 -6.50 -6.83 2.46
CA THR A 141 -5.49 -7.65 1.75
C THR A 141 -5.62 -9.12 2.11
N VAL A 142 -5.16 -9.97 1.20
CA VAL A 142 -4.82 -11.36 1.49
C VAL A 142 -3.31 -11.52 1.37
N GLU A 143 -2.67 -11.84 2.49
CA GLU A 143 -1.22 -12.04 2.58
C GLU A 143 -0.93 -13.43 3.14
N SER A 144 -0.25 -14.27 2.36
CA SER A 144 0.03 -15.67 2.74
C SER A 144 -1.21 -16.46 3.18
N GLY A 145 -2.37 -16.19 2.56
CA GLY A 145 -3.65 -16.82 2.89
C GLY A 145 -4.38 -16.20 4.09
N HIS A 146 -3.78 -15.23 4.78
CA HIS A 146 -4.40 -14.51 5.88
C HIS A 146 -5.01 -13.19 5.41
N ARG A 147 -6.22 -12.90 5.88
CA ARG A 147 -6.87 -11.63 5.61
C ARG A 147 -6.39 -10.58 6.62
N ALA A 148 -6.00 -9.43 6.12
CA ALA A 148 -5.73 -8.25 6.93
C ALA A 148 -6.68 -7.12 6.54
N LEU A 149 -7.15 -6.38 7.55
CA LEU A 149 -7.99 -5.20 7.39
C LEU A 149 -7.27 -4.02 8.04
N LEU A 150 -7.08 -2.97 7.25
CA LEU A 150 -6.61 -1.67 7.71
C LEU A 150 -7.73 -0.66 7.53
N GLU A 151 -7.96 0.17 8.54
CA GLU A 151 -8.94 1.25 8.52
C GLU A 151 -8.30 2.55 9.02
N LEU A 152 -8.63 3.66 8.36
CA LEU A 152 -8.23 4.98 8.82
C LEU A 152 -9.09 5.38 10.02
N THR A 153 -8.44 5.55 11.17
CA THR A 153 -9.10 5.95 12.43
C THR A 153 -8.98 7.45 12.69
N GLN A 154 -7.80 8.03 12.42
CA GLN A 154 -7.52 9.43 12.71
C GLN A 154 -6.54 10.04 11.71
N ILE A 155 -6.77 11.31 11.37
CA ILE A 155 -5.79 12.17 10.69
C ILE A 155 -5.46 13.32 11.64
N THR A 156 -4.18 13.48 11.96
CA THR A 156 -3.67 14.62 12.73
C THR A 156 -2.88 15.51 11.79
N ARG A 157 -3.25 16.79 11.69
CA ARG A 157 -2.44 17.78 11.00
C ARG A 157 -1.46 18.36 12.01
N THR A 158 -0.17 18.26 11.73
CA THR A 158 0.83 19.02 12.47
C THR A 158 0.67 20.51 12.10
N PRO A 159 0.70 21.41 13.10
CA PRO A 159 0.56 22.85 12.89
C PRO A 159 1.72 23.45 12.09
#